data_AF-A0A0J5L4U1-F1
#
_entry.id   AF-A0A0J5L4U1-F1
#
_cell.length_a   1.000
_cell.length_b   1.000
_cell.length_c   1.000
_cell.angle_alpha   90.00
_cell.angle_beta   90.00
_cell.angle_gamma   90.00
#
_symmetry.space_group_name_H-M   'P 1'
#
loop_
_entity.id
_entity.type
_entity.pdbx_description
1 polymer ?
#
loop_
_entity_poly.entity_id
_entity_poly.type
_entity_poly.pdbx_seq_one_letter_code
_entity_poly.pdbx_strand_id
1 'polypeptide(L)'
;MFFQCGQKVLTYYLESNFIFIDDTKTDDAKYLKDKDKGNLYFFKINAEQGGLYTQYVLTIPEKKNLGKQKLTLDSQLFNADDEALREADEVNCSKAERFIREAPTTLSVMERMNQDQG
;
A
#
# COMPACT_ATOMS: atom_id res chain seq x y z
N MET A 1 -12.11 -1.31 -1.23
CA MET A 1 -12.06 0.10 -0.79
C MET A 1 -11.13 0.87 -1.70
N PHE A 2 -11.55 2.05 -2.14
CA PHE A 2 -10.82 2.92 -3.05
C PHE A 2 -10.36 4.18 -2.32
N PHE A 3 -9.16 4.66 -2.63
CA PHE A 3 -8.57 5.87 -2.07
C PHE A 3 -7.79 6.63 -3.15
N GLN A 4 -7.98 7.94 -3.23
CA GLN A 4 -7.12 8.84 -4.01
C GLN A 4 -6.10 9.48 -3.06
N CYS A 5 -4.81 9.18 -3.23
CA CYS A 5 -3.71 9.63 -2.37
C CYS A 5 -2.73 10.49 -3.18
N GLY A 6 -2.90 11.81 -3.14
CA GLY A 6 -2.18 12.70 -4.07
C GLY A 6 -2.48 12.32 -5.53
N GLN A 7 -1.45 11.96 -6.29
CA GLN A 7 -1.59 11.46 -7.66
C GLN A 7 -1.83 9.95 -7.76
N LYS A 8 -1.70 9.22 -6.65
CA LYS A 8 -1.81 7.76 -6.61
C LYS A 8 -3.23 7.30 -6.35
N VAL A 9 -3.61 6.20 -6.98
CA VAL A 9 -4.88 5.50 -6.75
C VAL A 9 -4.61 4.21 -6.00
N LEU A 10 -5.22 4.06 -4.83
CA LEU A 10 -5.12 2.85 -4.02
C LEU A 10 -6.44 2.08 -4.04
N THR A 11 -6.33 0.80 -4.31
CA THR A 11 -7.47 -0.11 -4.38
C THR A 11 -7.22 -1.32 -3.49
N TYR A 12 -8.00 -1.44 -2.40
CA TYR A 12 -7.92 -2.55 -1.47
C TYR A 12 -9.08 -3.53 -1.66
N TYR A 13 -8.78 -4.75 -2.09
CA TYR A 13 -9.71 -5.86 -2.25
C TYR A 13 -9.80 -6.64 -0.93
N LEU A 14 -10.85 -6.36 -0.14
CA LEU A 14 -11.00 -6.85 1.23
C LEU A 14 -11.04 -8.39 1.33
N GLU A 15 -11.71 -9.05 0.40
CA GLU A 15 -11.91 -10.51 0.45
C GLU A 15 -10.62 -11.29 0.18
N SER A 16 -9.82 -10.80 -0.77
CA SER A 16 -8.53 -11.43 -1.15
C SER A 16 -7.35 -10.85 -0.37
N ASN A 17 -7.58 -9.81 0.44
CA ASN A 17 -6.55 -9.05 1.12
C ASN A 17 -5.44 -8.50 0.18
N PHE A 18 -5.80 -8.08 -1.04
CA PHE A 18 -4.85 -7.51 -2.01
C PHE A 18 -4.95 -5.99 -2.07
N ILE A 19 -3.81 -5.33 -2.06
CA ILE A 19 -3.71 -3.89 -2.29
C ILE A 19 -3.08 -3.67 -3.66
N PHE A 20 -3.62 -2.70 -4.37
CA PHE A 20 -3.08 -2.20 -5.62
C PHE A 20 -2.79 -0.71 -5.47
N ILE A 21 -1.67 -0.25 -6.02
CA ILE A 21 -1.34 1.17 -6.22
C ILE A 21 -1.16 1.38 -7.71
N ASP A 22 -1.91 2.31 -8.32
CA ASP A 22 -1.80 2.63 -9.75
C ASP A 22 -1.81 1.35 -10.62
N ASP A 23 -2.77 0.46 -10.34
CA ASP A 23 -2.94 -0.87 -10.98
C ASP A 23 -1.81 -1.89 -10.77
N THR A 24 -0.81 -1.57 -9.94
CA THR A 24 0.25 -2.50 -9.55
C THR A 24 -0.10 -3.24 -8.27
N LYS A 25 -0.18 -4.57 -8.31
CA LYS A 25 -0.39 -5.42 -7.13
C LYS A 25 0.82 -5.32 -6.20
N THR A 26 0.56 -5.06 -4.92
CA THR A 26 1.60 -4.93 -3.89
C THR A 26 1.98 -6.29 -3.31
N ASP A 27 3.19 -6.34 -2.75
CA ASP A 27 3.71 -7.45 -1.95
C ASP A 27 3.57 -7.18 -0.44
N ASP A 28 3.69 -8.24 0.35
CA ASP A 28 3.81 -8.19 1.82
C ASP A 28 2.75 -7.35 2.54
N ALA A 29 1.51 -7.37 2.06
CA ALA A 29 0.41 -6.63 2.67
C ALA A 29 0.13 -7.11 4.11
N LYS A 30 0.33 -6.23 5.10
CA LYS A 30 0.13 -6.48 6.53
C LYS A 30 -0.77 -5.43 7.12
N TYR A 31 -1.63 -5.85 8.05
CA TYR A 31 -2.53 -4.97 8.79
C TYR A 31 -2.12 -4.93 10.26
N LEU A 32 -2.06 -3.73 10.83
CA LEU A 32 -1.83 -3.49 12.24
C LEU A 32 -2.85 -2.49 12.77
N LYS A 33 -3.40 -2.78 13.95
CA LYS A 33 -4.23 -1.82 14.67
C LYS A 33 -3.39 -1.09 15.73
N ASP A 34 -3.23 0.21 15.54
CA ASP A 34 -2.56 1.12 16.46
C ASP A 34 -3.58 1.93 17.27
N LYS A 35 -3.33 2.10 18.58
CA LYS A 35 -4.29 2.77 19.49
C LYS A 35 -4.38 4.27 19.23
N ASP A 36 -3.30 4.89 18.78
CA ASP A 36 -3.17 6.34 18.63
C ASP A 36 -3.35 6.76 17.17
N LYS A 37 -2.84 5.95 16.23
CA LYS A 37 -2.87 6.21 14.78
C LYS A 37 -4.04 5.54 14.05
N GLY A 38 -4.72 4.56 14.66
CA GLY A 38 -5.82 3.83 14.06
C GLY A 38 -5.38 2.61 13.27
N ASN A 39 -5.96 2.37 12.10
CA ASN A 39 -5.71 1.18 11.29
C ASN A 39 -4.56 1.45 10.32
N LEU A 40 -3.49 0.66 10.40
CA LEU A 40 -2.30 0.80 9.57
C LEU A 40 -2.23 -0.39 8.60
N TYR A 41 -2.00 -0.10 7.32
CA TYR A 41 -1.72 -1.11 6.30
C TYR A 41 -0.32 -0.89 5.74
N PHE A 42 0.55 -1.89 5.89
CA PHE A 42 1.90 -1.90 5.36
C PHE A 42 1.92 -2.76 4.11
N PHE A 43 2.57 -2.30 3.04
CA PHE A 43 2.71 -3.05 1.79
C PHE A 43 3.90 -2.53 1.00
N LYS A 44 4.38 -3.32 0.05
CA LYS A 44 5.58 -3.00 -0.73
C LYS A 44 5.32 -3.12 -2.23
N ILE A 45 6.07 -2.37 -3.03
CA ILE A 45 6.23 -2.61 -4.46
C ILE A 45 7.71 -2.82 -4.72
N ASN A 46 8.08 -4.03 -5.13
CA ASN A 46 9.43 -4.37 -5.53
C ASN A 46 9.70 -3.85 -6.95
N ALA A 47 10.92 -3.40 -7.23
CA ALA A 47 11.37 -3.16 -8.59
C ALA A 47 11.63 -4.50 -9.29
N GLU A 48 11.39 -4.56 -10.60
CA GLU A 48 11.62 -5.78 -11.38
C GLU A 48 13.10 -6.18 -11.41
N GLN A 49 14.01 -5.22 -11.22
CA GLN A 49 15.45 -5.42 -11.22
C GLN A 49 16.12 -4.52 -10.18
N GLY A 50 17.28 -4.95 -9.69
CA GLY A 50 18.16 -4.12 -8.85
C GLY A 50 17.85 -4.12 -7.35
N GLY A 51 16.96 -5.00 -6.88
CA GLY A 51 16.71 -5.21 -5.45
C GLY A 51 16.11 -4.01 -4.70
N LEU A 52 15.60 -3.01 -5.44
CA LEU A 52 14.94 -1.84 -4.85
C LEU A 52 13.49 -2.18 -4.51
N TYR A 53 12.95 -1.55 -3.48
CA TYR A 53 11.53 -1.60 -3.20
C TYR A 53 11.02 -0.31 -2.56
N THR A 54 9.77 0.04 -2.83
CA THR A 54 9.07 1.12 -2.12
C THR A 54 8.15 0.51 -1.09
N GLN A 55 8.35 0.85 0.18
CA GLN A 55 7.42 0.51 1.26
C GLN A 55 6.40 1.63 1.43
N TYR A 56 5.16 1.24 1.68
CA TYR A 56 4.04 2.14 1.92
C TYR A 56 3.38 1.85 3.26
N VAL A 57 2.84 2.90 3.88
CA VAL A 57 1.98 2.80 5.06
C VAL A 57 0.72 3.62 4.83
N LEU A 58 -0.42 2.94 4.68
CA LEU A 58 -1.73 3.61 4.63
C LEU A 58 -2.29 3.68 6.05
N THR A 59 -2.49 4.91 6.55
CA THR A 59 -3.05 5.18 7.87
C THR A 59 -4.53 5.56 7.74
N ILE A 60 -5.42 4.68 8.21
CA ILE A 60 -6.87 4.91 8.25
C ILE A 60 -7.31 5.17 9.70
N PRO A 61 -7.69 6.41 10.04
CA PRO A 61 -8.14 6.73 11.39
C PRO A 61 -9.40 5.95 11.76
N GLU A 62 -9.55 5.61 13.05
CA GLU A 62 -10.78 4.97 13.54
C GLU A 62 -12.00 5.87 13.28
N LYS A 63 -13.19 5.26 13.16
CA LYS A 63 -14.44 6.00 12.89
C LYS A 63 -14.70 7.16 13.87
N LYS A 64 -14.32 6.98 15.14
CA LYS A 64 -14.45 8.00 16.20
C LYS A 64 -13.51 9.21 16.03
N ASN A 65 -12.44 9.04 15.24
CA ASN A 65 -11.41 10.04 14.94
C ASN A 65 -11.53 10.59 13.50
N LEU A 66 -12.50 10.13 12.70
CA LEU A 66 -12.79 10.68 11.38
C LEU A 66 -13.12 12.19 11.51
N GLY A 67 -12.31 13.02 10.86
CA GLY A 67 -12.41 14.49 10.93
C GLY A 67 -11.45 15.16 11.92
N LYS A 68 -10.78 14.39 12.79
CA LYS A 68 -9.69 14.87 13.66
C LYS A 68 -8.31 14.42 13.18
N GLN A 69 -8.23 13.23 12.59
CA GLN A 69 -7.03 12.68 11.98
C GLN A 69 -7.24 12.54 10.48
N LYS A 70 -6.16 12.72 9.72
CA LYS A 70 -6.16 12.58 8.27
C LYS A 70 -5.89 11.13 7.91
N LEU A 71 -6.53 10.69 6.83
CA LEU A 71 -6.13 9.47 6.14
C LEU A 71 -4.90 9.83 5.30
N THR A 72 -3.79 9.13 5.52
CA THR A 72 -2.51 9.41 4.84
C THR A 72 -1.91 8.16 4.23
N LEU A 73 -1.09 8.35 3.21
CA LEU A 73 -0.22 7.34 2.64
C LEU A 73 1.21 7.83 2.74
N ASP A 74 2.01 7.13 3.53
CA ASP A 74 3.45 7.33 3.62
C ASP A 74 4.15 6.40 2.61
N SER A 75 5.23 6.86 2.00
CA SER A 75 6.07 6.06 1.10
C SER A 75 7.56 6.31 1.32
N GLN A 76 8.34 5.23 1.31
CA GLN A 76 9.80 5.27 1.48
C GLN A 76 10.46 4.29 0.50
N LEU A 77 11.45 4.78 -0.25
CA LEU A 77 12.26 3.94 -1.16
C LEU A 77 13.44 3.36 -0.40
N PHE A 78 13.69 2.07 -0.58
CA PHE A 78 14.77 1.31 0.02
C PHE A 78 15.60 0.58 -1.04
N ASN A 79 16.87 0.32 -0.73
CA ASN A 79 17.70 -0.64 -1.45
C ASN A 79 17.55 -2.07 -0.89
N ALA A 80 18.32 -3.01 -1.42
CA ALA A 80 18.30 -4.42 -1.02
C ALA A 80 18.80 -4.67 0.42
N ASP A 81 19.53 -3.71 0.99
CA ASP A 81 20.08 -3.77 2.35
C ASP A 81 19.19 -3.02 3.38
N ASP A 82 17.94 -2.71 3.00
CA ASP A 82 16.96 -1.96 3.80
C ASP A 82 17.41 -0.52 4.15
N GLU A 83 18.31 0.08 3.36
CA GLU A 83 18.71 1.48 3.53
C GLU A 83 17.76 2.41 2.77
N ALA A 84 17.28 3.45 3.45
CA ALA A 84 16.41 4.47 2.87
C ALA A 84 17.19 5.35 1.87
N LEU A 85 16.72 5.41 0.62
CA LEU A 85 17.42 6.12 -0.48
C LEU A 85 16.99 7.58 -0.67
N ARG A 86 15.91 8.00 -0.02
CA ARG A 86 15.37 9.36 -0.05
C ARG A 86 14.60 9.66 1.22
N GLU A 87 14.16 10.90 1.43
CA GLU A 87 13.21 11.20 2.50
C GLU A 87 11.84 10.56 2.22
N ALA A 88 11.16 10.17 3.30
CA ALA A 88 9.80 9.65 3.23
C ALA A 88 8.85 10.74 2.71
N ASP A 89 7.91 10.33 1.87
CA ASP A 89 6.86 11.20 1.35
C ASP A 89 5.52 10.84 1.98
N GLU A 90 4.81 11.82 2.53
CA GLU A 90 3.48 11.66 3.13
C GLU A 90 2.47 12.43 2.29
N VAL A 91 1.43 11.74 1.82
CA VAL A 91 0.33 12.36 1.07
C VAL A 91 -1.01 12.14 1.75
N ASN A 92 -1.86 13.16 1.70
CA ASN A 92 -3.25 13.03 2.15
C ASN A 92 -4.05 12.21 1.14
N CYS A 93 -4.95 11.39 1.68
CA CYS A 93 -5.83 10.55 0.89
C CYS A 93 -7.30 10.98 1.04
N SER A 94 -8.10 10.73 -0.01
CA SER A 94 -9.55 10.88 0.01
C SER A 94 -10.20 9.89 0.96
N LYS A 95 -11.42 10.18 1.44
CA LYS A 95 -12.18 9.19 2.22
C LYS A 95 -12.28 7.86 1.47
N ALA A 96 -12.27 6.76 2.23
CA ALA A 96 -12.42 5.43 1.69
C ALA A 96 -13.79 5.28 1.00
N GLU A 97 -13.78 4.98 -0.30
CA GLU A 97 -15.00 4.66 -1.02
C GLU A 97 -15.16 3.15 -1.14
N ARG A 98 -16.37 2.65 -0.86
CA ARG A 98 -16.65 1.23 -1.05
C ARG A 98 -16.91 1.00 -2.53
N PHE A 99 -16.19 0.04 -3.09
CA PHE A 99 -16.48 -0.51 -4.41
C PHE A 99 -16.59 -2.03 -4.26
N ILE A 100 -17.38 -2.64 -5.14
CA ILE A 100 -17.55 -4.09 -5.22
C ILE A 100 -17.12 -4.48 -6.63
N ARG A 101 -15.92 -5.06 -6.74
CA ARG A 101 -15.38 -5.65 -7.97
C ARG A 101 -14.53 -6.85 -7.57
N GLU A 102 -14.47 -7.84 -8.45
CA GLU A 102 -13.54 -8.96 -8.30
C GLU A 102 -12.09 -8.45 -8.34
N ALA A 103 -11.23 -9.10 -7.56
CA ALA A 103 -9.81 -8.81 -7.57
C ALA A 103 -9.20 -9.22 -8.92
N PRO A 104 -8.37 -8.36 -9.55
CA PRO A 104 -7.62 -8.73 -10.73
C PRO A 104 -6.73 -9.95 -10.47
N THR A 105 -6.51 -10.77 -11.49
CA THR A 105 -5.58 -11.91 -11.46
C THR A 105 -4.13 -11.50 -11.68
N THR A 106 -3.85 -10.21 -11.83
CA THR A 106 -2.51 -9.65 -12.01
C THR A 106 -1.59 -10.07 -10.87
N LEU A 107 -0.43 -10.57 -11.21
CA LEU A 107 0.61 -10.96 -10.25
C LEU A 107 1.41 -9.74 -9.79
N SER A 108 1.88 -9.76 -8.55
CA SER A 108 2.87 -8.81 -8.06
C SER A 108 4.24 -9.06 -8.71
N VAL A 109 5.20 -8.16 -8.48
CA VAL A 109 6.56 -8.32 -9.02
C VAL A 109 7.21 -9.59 -8.48
N MET A 110 7.13 -9.85 -7.17
CA MET A 110 7.71 -11.06 -6.57
C MET A 110 7.01 -12.34 -7.05
N GLU A 111 5.69 -12.31 -7.21
CA GLU A 111 4.96 -13.46 -7.76
C GLU A 111 5.42 -13.80 -9.17
N ARG A 112 5.64 -12.80 -10.05
CA ARG A 112 6.19 -13.01 -11.39
C ARG A 112 7.60 -13.58 -11.35
N MET A 113 8.49 -12.98 -10.56
CA MET A 113 9.88 -13.43 -10.45
C MET A 113 9.99 -14.89 -9.97
N ASN A 114 9.13 -15.31 -9.06
CA ASN A 114 9.09 -16.70 -8.58
C ASN A 114 8.56 -17.68 -9.63
N GLN A 115 7.72 -17.24 -10.58
CA GLN A 115 7.24 -18.07 -11.68
C GLN A 115 8.30 -18.24 -12.78
N ASP A 116 9.03 -17.17 -13.11
CA ASP A 116 10.07 -17.22 -14.16
C ASP A 116 11.30 -18.05 -13.75
N GLN A 117 11.46 -18.35 -12.46
CA GLN A 117 12.55 -19.16 -11.90
C GLN A 117 12.19 -20.64 -11.72
N GLY A 118 10.95 -21.05 -12.02
CA GLY A 118 10.46 -22.44 -11.91
C GLY A 118 10.33 -23.14 -13.26
#